data_AF-A0A2G2M377-F1
#
_entry.id   AF-A0A2G2M377-F1
#
_cell.length_a   1.000
_cell.length_b   1.000
_cell.length_c   1.000
_cell.angle_alpha   90.00
_cell.angle_beta   90.00
_cell.angle_gamma   90.00
#
_symmetry.space_group_name_H-M   'P 1'
#
loop_
_entity.id
_entity.type
_entity.pdbx_description
1 polymer ?
#
loop_
_entity_poly.entity_id
_entity_poly.type
_entity_poly.pdbx_seq_one_letter_code
_entity_poly.pdbx_strand_id
1 'polypeptide(L)'
;MSTINRPRGETGLCINGKTYALCLTLGALAQIETVLETSSLDDLSARLRQLRAADVLMVLEALLMGGGNPLSEAELQAANIDPAQTASAIAQAFSSAMKDI
;
A
#
# COMPACT_ATOMS: atom_id res chain seq x y z
N MET A 1 0.02 9.04 -19.22
CA MET A 1 -1.06 8.35 -18.47
C MET A 1 -0.48 7.02 -18.02
N SER A 2 -0.11 6.88 -16.75
CA SER A 2 0.42 5.59 -16.25
C SER A 2 -0.73 4.60 -16.20
N THR A 3 -0.71 3.61 -17.10
CA THR A 3 -1.71 2.55 -17.15
C THR A 3 -1.47 1.56 -16.01
N ILE A 4 -2.48 1.35 -15.16
CA ILE A 4 -2.41 0.36 -14.07
C ILE A 4 -2.31 -1.06 -14.65
N ASN A 5 -1.21 -1.76 -14.39
CA ASN A 5 -0.93 -3.12 -14.88
C ASN A 5 -1.55 -4.18 -13.95
N ARG A 6 -2.84 -4.48 -14.16
CA ARG A 6 -3.57 -5.49 -13.36
C ARG A 6 -2.92 -6.88 -13.35
N PRO A 7 -2.36 -7.42 -14.47
CA PRO A 7 -1.60 -8.68 -14.44
C PRO A 7 -0.42 -8.71 -13.48
N ARG A 8 0.21 -7.55 -13.20
CA ARG A 8 1.29 -7.42 -12.20
C ARG A 8 0.74 -7.29 -10.77
N GLY A 9 -0.58 -7.26 -10.59
CA GLY A 9 -1.22 -7.01 -9.30
C GLY A 9 -1.33 -5.52 -8.94
N GLU A 10 -1.16 -4.62 -9.91
CA GLU A 10 -1.24 -3.18 -9.63
C GLU A 10 -2.68 -2.71 -9.38
N THR A 11 -2.81 -1.82 -8.40
CA THR A 11 -4.05 -1.10 -8.05
C THR A 11 -3.83 0.40 -8.20
N GLY A 12 -4.84 1.14 -8.67
CA GLY A 12 -4.74 2.60 -8.80
C GLY A 12 -5.20 3.34 -7.55
N LEU A 13 -4.47 4.38 -7.15
CA LEU A 13 -4.89 5.35 -6.13
C LEU A 13 -4.74 6.78 -6.65
N CYS A 14 -5.75 7.64 -6.44
CA CYS A 14 -5.66 9.05 -6.79
C CYS A 14 -5.14 9.85 -5.59
N ILE A 15 -4.05 10.59 -5.78
CA ILE A 15 -3.44 11.47 -4.78
C ILE A 15 -3.27 12.84 -5.45
N ASN A 16 -3.86 13.89 -4.88
CA ASN A 16 -3.79 15.25 -5.41
C ASN A 16 -4.14 15.35 -6.92
N GLY A 17 -5.13 14.58 -7.37
CA GLY A 17 -5.57 14.57 -8.77
C GLY A 17 -4.68 13.77 -9.74
N LYS A 18 -3.60 13.16 -9.26
CA LYS A 18 -2.75 12.25 -10.05
C LYS A 18 -3.00 10.79 -9.63
N THR A 19 -3.13 9.90 -10.61
CA THR A 19 -3.24 8.46 -10.35
C THR A 19 -1.87 7.83 -10.24
N TYR A 20 -1.67 7.07 -9.17
CA TYR A 20 -0.48 6.32 -8.85
C TYR A 20 -0.79 4.82 -8.87
N ALA A 21 0.19 4.01 -9.30
CA ALA A 21 0.10 2.56 -9.17
C ALA A 21 0.64 2.13 -7.81
N LEU A 22 -0.14 1.30 -7.12
CA LEU A 22 0.23 0.55 -5.92
C LEU A 22 0.51 -0.88 -6.32
N CYS A 23 1.57 -1.50 -5.79
CA CYS A 23 1.86 -2.90 -6.04
C CYS A 23 2.46 -3.53 -4.79
N LEU A 24 1.86 -4.63 -4.31
CA LEU A 24 2.42 -5.41 -3.21
C LEU A 24 3.48 -6.37 -3.76
N THR A 25 4.71 -5.87 -3.89
CA THR A 25 5.88 -6.70 -4.20
C THR A 25 6.42 -7.35 -2.92
N LEU A 26 7.29 -8.37 -3.04
CA LEU A 26 7.97 -8.94 -1.87
C LEU A 26 8.79 -7.90 -1.09
N GLY A 27 9.40 -6.94 -1.79
CA GLY A 27 10.11 -5.83 -1.13
C GLY A 27 9.18 -4.90 -0.36
N ALA A 28 8.01 -4.58 -0.94
CA ALA A 28 6.99 -3.79 -0.24
C ALA A 28 6.43 -4.54 0.98
N LEU A 29 6.21 -5.86 0.85
CA LEU A 29 5.76 -6.70 1.96
C LEU A 29 6.78 -6.73 3.11
N ALA A 30 8.07 -6.94 2.81
CA ALA A 30 9.13 -6.94 3.80
C ALA A 30 9.28 -5.57 4.52
N GLN A 31 9.08 -4.47 3.79
CA GLN A 31 9.04 -3.13 4.36
C GLN A 31 7.85 -2.99 5.32
N ILE A 32 6.65 -3.44 4.92
CA ILE A 32 5.45 -3.43 5.76
C ILE A 32 5.65 -4.24 7.04
N GLU A 33 6.24 -5.44 6.95
CA GLU A 33 6.53 -6.26 8.13
C GLU A 33 7.48 -5.54 9.09
N THR A 34 8.50 -4.87 8.54
CA THR A 34 9.49 -4.12 9.33
C THR A 34 8.85 -2.94 10.08
N VAL A 35 8.04 -2.12 9.40
CA VAL A 35 7.42 -0.93 10.01
C VAL A 35 6.28 -1.28 10.97
N LEU A 36 5.61 -2.42 10.74
CA LEU A 36 4.56 -2.93 11.63
C LEU A 36 5.11 -3.83 12.75
N GLU A 37 6.43 -4.03 12.81
CA GLU A 37 7.14 -4.86 13.79
C GLU A 37 6.63 -6.31 13.85
N THR A 38 6.26 -6.87 12.70
CA THR A 38 5.69 -8.22 12.62
C THR A 38 6.73 -9.26 12.19
N SER A 39 6.65 -10.47 12.75
CA SER A 39 7.63 -11.55 12.48
C SER A 39 7.11 -12.68 11.59
N SER A 40 5.84 -12.63 11.17
CA SER A 40 5.24 -13.63 10.30
C SER A 40 4.01 -13.07 9.56
N LEU A 41 3.56 -13.76 8.52
CA LEU A 41 2.33 -13.38 7.81
C LEU A 41 1.07 -13.46 8.69
N ASP A 42 1.03 -14.36 9.66
CA ASP A 42 -0.09 -14.47 10.61
C ASP A 42 -0.16 -13.25 11.54
N ASP A 43 1.00 -12.87 12.11
CA ASP A 43 1.17 -11.66 12.93
C ASP A 43 0.87 -10.39 12.13
N LEU A 44 1.36 -10.30 10.90
CA LEU A 44 1.02 -9.23 9.97
C LEU A 44 -0.50 -9.16 9.75
N SER A 45 -1.17 -10.30 9.52
CA SER A 45 -2.62 -10.33 9.31
C SER A 45 -3.40 -9.81 10.52
N ALA A 46 -2.95 -10.12 11.73
CA ALA A 46 -3.54 -9.62 12.97
C ALA A 46 -3.30 -8.12 13.13
N ARG A 47 -2.07 -7.65 12.86
CA ARG A 47 -1.68 -6.25 12.98
C ARG A 47 -2.39 -5.34 11.98
N LEU A 48 -2.63 -5.82 10.75
CA LEU A 48 -3.40 -5.13 9.72
C LEU A 48 -4.86 -4.86 10.12
N ARG A 49 -5.43 -5.65 11.04
CA ARG A 49 -6.79 -5.41 11.58
C ARG A 49 -6.85 -4.29 12.62
N GLN A 50 -5.70 -3.79 13.07
CA GLN A 50 -5.57 -2.79 14.14
C GLN A 50 -4.73 -1.59 13.68
N LEU A 51 -4.74 -1.28 12.37
CA LEU A 51 -3.97 -0.17 11.82
C LEU A 51 -4.44 1.17 12.37
N ARG A 52 -3.48 1.98 12.81
CA ARG A 52 -3.66 3.40 13.08
C ARG A 52 -3.49 4.17 11.77
N ALA A 53 -3.90 5.44 11.75
CA ALA A 53 -3.71 6.31 10.57
C ALA A 53 -2.23 6.41 10.12
N ALA A 54 -1.29 6.46 11.07
CA ALA A 54 0.14 6.43 10.78
C ALA A 54 0.57 5.12 10.10
N ASP A 55 0.04 3.99 10.57
CA ASP A 55 0.34 2.67 9.99
C ASP A 55 -0.19 2.58 8.54
N VAL A 56 -1.35 3.18 8.26
CA VAL A 56 -1.91 3.28 6.90
C VAL A 56 -0.98 4.06 5.97
N LEU A 57 -0.38 5.16 6.42
CA LEU A 57 0.58 5.93 5.64
C LEU A 57 1.84 5.12 5.33
N MET A 58 2.38 4.39 6.30
CA MET A 58 3.56 3.53 6.11
C MET A 58 3.28 2.39 5.12
N VAL A 59 2.10 1.76 5.21
CA VAL A 59 1.66 0.74 4.25
C VAL A 59 1.51 1.34 2.85
N LEU A 60 0.92 2.53 2.75
CA LEU A 60 0.76 3.23 1.48
C LEU A 60 2.12 3.55 0.84
N GLU A 61 3.08 4.05 1.61
CA GLU A 61 4.45 4.33 1.15
C GLU A 61 5.11 3.09 0.55
N ALA A 62 5.05 1.95 1.25
CA ALA A 62 5.61 0.69 0.77
C ALA A 62 4.96 0.22 -0.55
N LEU A 63 3.63 0.33 -0.65
CA LEU A 63 2.89 -0.06 -1.86
C LEU A 63 3.19 0.88 -3.05
N LEU A 64 3.34 2.18 -2.79
CA LEU A 64 3.77 3.16 -3.79
C LEU A 64 5.17 2.86 -4.30
N MET A 65 6.09 2.51 -3.39
CA MET A 65 7.43 2.06 -3.75
C MET A 65 7.39 0.80 -4.63
N GLY A 66 6.60 -0.21 -4.25
CA GLY A 66 6.43 -1.43 -5.05
C GLY A 66 5.79 -1.18 -6.42
N GLY A 67 4.92 -0.17 -6.51
CA GLY A 67 4.32 0.32 -7.74
C GLY A 67 5.23 1.20 -8.61
N GLY A 68 6.48 1.46 -8.17
CA GLY A 68 7.44 2.28 -8.90
C GLY A 68 7.18 3.78 -8.81
N ASN A 69 6.40 4.23 -7.81
CA ASN A 69 6.06 5.63 -7.60
C ASN A 69 6.40 6.08 -6.16
N PRO A 70 7.68 6.08 -5.75
CA PRO A 70 8.04 6.46 -4.39
C PRO A 70 7.58 7.88 -4.06
N LEU A 71 6.88 8.03 -2.94
CA LEU A 71 6.57 9.29 -2.28
C LEU A 71 7.08 9.19 -0.85
N SER A 72 7.70 10.25 -0.35
CA SER A 72 8.17 10.32 1.03
C SER A 72 7.01 10.45 2.01
N GLU A 73 7.25 10.07 3.27
CA GLU A 73 6.28 10.26 4.35
C GLU A 73 5.78 11.72 4.45
N ALA A 74 6.69 12.69 4.31
CA ALA A 74 6.33 14.12 4.34
C ALA A 74 5.39 14.50 3.18
N GLU A 75 5.61 13.96 1.98
CA GLU A 75 4.71 14.18 0.84
C GLU A 75 3.32 13.57 1.08
N LEU A 76 3.26 12.38 1.69
CA LEU A 76 2.01 11.70 2.00
C LEU A 76 1.24 12.40 3.13
N GLN A 77 1.91 12.90 4.16
CA GLN A 77 1.30 13.67 5.25
C GLN A 77 0.72 15.01 4.75
N ALA A 78 1.36 15.64 3.76
CA ALA A 78 0.90 16.89 3.17
C ALA A 78 -0.15 16.69 2.06
N ALA A 79 -0.34 15.46 1.57
CA ALA A 79 -1.24 15.19 0.46
C ALA A 79 -2.70 15.17 0.90
N ASN A 80 -3.58 15.67 0.03
CA ASN A 80 -5.02 15.48 0.19
C ASN A 80 -5.41 14.12 -0.40
N ILE A 81 -5.55 13.13 0.49
CA ILE A 81 -5.90 11.76 0.14
C ILE A 81 -7.12 11.36 0.95
N ASP A 82 -8.12 10.79 0.27
CA ASP A 82 -9.30 10.28 0.94
C ASP A 82 -8.97 8.99 1.74
N PRO A 83 -9.25 8.94 3.06
CA PRO A 83 -8.92 7.78 3.88
C PRO A 83 -9.63 6.49 3.43
N ALA A 84 -10.89 6.59 2.99
CA ALA A 84 -11.67 5.42 2.57
C ALA A 84 -11.15 4.87 1.23
N GLN A 85 -10.84 5.75 0.28
CA GLN A 85 -10.22 5.38 -0.99
C GLN A 85 -8.85 4.75 -0.77
N THR A 86 -8.05 5.30 0.17
CA THR A 86 -6.74 4.76 0.54
C THR A 86 -6.87 3.34 1.10
N ALA A 87 -7.74 3.15 2.09
CA ALA A 87 -7.97 1.83 2.70
C ALA A 87 -8.47 0.81 1.66
N SER A 88 -9.39 1.20 0.78
CA SER A 88 -9.87 0.34 -0.30
C SER A 88 -8.76 -0.03 -1.28
N ALA A 89 -7.90 0.92 -1.66
CA ALA A 89 -6.79 0.67 -2.59
C ALA A 89 -5.73 -0.24 -1.98
N ILE A 90 -5.42 -0.07 -0.68
CA ILE A 90 -4.55 -0.98 0.08
C ILE A 90 -5.16 -2.38 0.08
N ALA A 91 -6.42 -2.54 0.49
CA ALA A 91 -7.10 -3.84 0.53
C ALA A 91 -7.12 -4.54 -0.84
N GLN A 92 -7.33 -3.79 -1.92
CA GLN A 92 -7.28 -4.30 -3.29
C GLN A 92 -5.87 -4.73 -3.72
N ALA A 93 -4.83 -4.00 -3.31
CA ALA A 93 -3.44 -4.37 -3.59
C ALA A 93 -3.08 -5.70 -2.91
N PHE A 94 -3.43 -5.87 -1.63
CA PHE A 94 -3.27 -7.13 -0.90
C PHE A 94 -4.05 -8.27 -1.55
N SER A 95 -5.33 -8.02 -1.87
CA SER A 95 -6.19 -9.02 -2.53
C SER A 95 -5.70 -9.39 -3.92
N SER A 96 -4.99 -8.51 -4.62
CA SER A 96 -4.49 -8.81 -5.98
C SER A 96 -3.22 -9.66 -5.96
N ALA A 97 -2.39 -9.53 -4.92
CA ALA A 97 -1.12 -10.24 -4.80
C ALA A 97 -1.25 -11.62 -4.13
N MET A 98 -2.25 -11.81 -3.26
CA MET A 98 -2.40 -13.03 -2.44
C MET A 98 -3.58 -13.92 -2.89
N LYS A 99 -3.96 -13.88 -4.17
CA LYS A 99 -5.15 -14.57 -4.71
C LYS A 99 -5.16 -16.10 -4.56
N ASP A 100 -4.04 -16.71 -4.21
CA ASP A 100 -3.83 -18.17 -4.22
C ASP A 100 -3.21 -18.71 -2.92
N ILE A 101 -3.32 -17.98 -1.81
CA ILE A 101 -2.87 -18.40 -0.47
C ILE A 101 -4.07 -18.78 0.40
#